data_AF-A0A9P7GPL4-F1
#
_entry.id   AF-A0A9P7GPL4-F1
#
_cell.length_a   1.000
_cell.length_b   1.000
_cell.length_c   1.000
_cell.angle_alpha   90.00
_cell.angle_beta   90.00
_cell.angle_gamma   90.00
#
_symmetry.space_group_name_H-M   'P 1'
#
loop_
_entity.id
_entity.type
_entity.pdbx_description
1 polymer ?
#
loop_
_entity_poly.entity_id
_entity_poly.type
_entity_poly.pdbx_seq_one_letter_code
_entity_poly.pdbx_strand_id
1 'polypeptide(L)'
;MRQRSRAFIIADASSPSDRVVFINSDIAMGDSGVRRSIVAQLSSLYPGVYTDTNIAFVGTHQHAGVGGYLENLLPQLTSLGYVKQTADAIVAGTVRAVQRAHGNLAPGKLSVGNTTILDANINRSPTAYLANPALERARYQYDQDKEMTVLRFDDENGNARGLLSFFPVHGTSLYEVLERFRTDLWPTKASRRTTL
;
A
#
# COMPACT_ATOMS: atom_id res chain seq x y z
N MET A 1 -9.30 -13.29 5.68
CA MET A 1 -7.93 -13.15 5.12
C MET A 1 -7.11 -12.37 6.12
N ARG A 2 -5.80 -12.60 6.22
CA ARG A 2 -4.95 -11.84 7.16
C ARG A 2 -4.44 -10.56 6.50
N GLN A 3 -4.30 -9.49 7.28
CA GLN A 3 -3.59 -8.28 6.86
C GLN A 3 -2.09 -8.56 6.72
N ARG A 4 -1.46 -7.99 5.68
CA ARG A 4 -0.03 -8.17 5.39
C ARG A 4 0.63 -6.82 5.12
N SER A 5 1.91 -6.71 5.44
CA SER A 5 2.81 -5.70 4.87
C SER A 5 3.59 -6.34 3.74
N ARG A 6 3.63 -5.70 2.57
CA ARG A 6 4.42 -6.11 1.40
C ARG A 6 5.47 -5.04 1.15
N ALA A 7 6.74 -5.44 1.11
CA ALA A 7 7.87 -4.55 0.92
C ALA A 7 8.53 -4.83 -0.43
N PHE A 8 8.82 -3.76 -1.16
CA PHE A 8 9.50 -3.76 -2.45
C PHE A 8 10.76 -2.92 -2.30
N ILE A 9 11.94 -3.52 -2.49
CA ILE A 9 13.22 -2.81 -2.43
C ILE A 9 13.74 -2.70 -3.86
N ILE A 10 14.08 -1.49 -4.25
CA ILE A 10 14.77 -1.18 -5.51
C ILE A 10 16.11 -0.60 -5.12
N ALA A 11 17.18 -1.16 -5.66
CA ALA A 11 18.54 -0.70 -5.43
C ALA A 11 19.29 -0.59 -6.75
N ASP A 12 20.18 0.38 -6.86
CA ASP A 12 21.07 0.49 -8.00
C ASP A 12 22.08 -0.68 -8.00
N ALA A 13 22.26 -1.35 -9.13
CA ALA A 13 23.16 -2.50 -9.24
C ALA A 13 24.64 -2.11 -9.10
N SER A 14 25.00 -0.89 -9.51
CA SER A 14 26.35 -0.30 -9.41
C SER A 14 26.63 0.35 -8.05
N SER A 15 25.59 0.84 -7.37
CA SER A 15 25.66 1.40 -6.02
C SER A 15 24.54 0.86 -5.15
N PRO A 16 24.67 -0.37 -4.60
CA PRO A 16 23.57 -0.99 -3.85
C PRO A 16 23.14 -0.22 -2.61
N SER A 17 23.95 0.70 -2.07
CA SER A 17 23.54 1.60 -0.99
C SER A 17 22.53 2.65 -1.44
N ASP A 18 22.52 3.00 -2.73
CA ASP A 18 21.44 3.81 -3.31
C ASP A 18 20.23 2.91 -3.54
N ARG A 19 19.28 3.00 -2.61
CA ARG A 19 18.09 2.16 -2.61
C ARG A 19 16.91 2.88 -1.99
N VAL A 20 15.73 2.44 -2.39
CA VAL A 20 14.46 2.81 -1.78
C VAL A 20 13.70 1.57 -1.36
N VAL A 21 12.92 1.69 -0.29
CA VAL A 21 11.94 0.67 0.11
C VAL A 21 10.54 1.24 0.09
N PHE A 22 9.67 0.63 -0.72
CA PHE A 22 8.25 0.92 -0.76
C PHE A 22 7.48 -0.16 -0.02
N ILE A 23 6.68 0.24 0.97
CA ILE A 23 5.93 -0.66 1.84
C ILE A 23 4.45 -0.38 1.67
N ASN A 24 3.70 -1.37 1.20
CA ASN A 24 2.25 -1.33 1.13
C ASN A 24 1.64 -2.29 2.16
N SER A 25 0.92 -1.74 3.13
CA SER A 25 0.32 -2.50 4.23
C SER A 25 -1.19 -2.52 4.11
N ASP A 26 -1.79 -3.69 4.39
CA ASP A 26 -3.23 -3.87 4.41
C ASP A 26 -3.87 -3.23 5.68
N ILE A 27 -3.74 -1.91 5.79
CA ILE A 27 -4.25 -1.04 6.85
C ILE A 27 -5.00 0.14 6.24
N ALA A 28 -5.77 0.84 7.07
CA ALA A 28 -6.60 1.96 6.62
C ALA A 28 -5.77 3.20 6.25
N MET A 29 -4.74 3.51 7.02
CA MET A 29 -3.87 4.67 6.76
C MET A 29 -2.52 4.47 7.41
N GLY A 30 -1.52 5.17 6.90
CA GLY A 30 -0.26 5.38 7.60
C GLY A 30 -0.43 6.32 8.80
N ASP A 31 0.58 6.34 9.66
CA ASP A 31 0.64 7.19 10.85
C ASP A 31 2.08 7.64 11.09
N SER A 32 2.25 8.86 11.60
CA SER A 32 3.58 9.41 11.88
C SER A 32 4.30 8.65 13.00
N GLY A 33 3.59 8.24 14.05
CA GLY A 33 4.12 7.41 15.13
C GLY A 33 4.54 6.03 14.63
N VAL A 34 3.65 5.33 13.93
CA VAL A 34 3.96 4.01 13.32
C VAL A 34 5.14 4.11 12.36
N ARG A 35 5.17 5.12 11.49
CA ARG A 35 6.28 5.34 10.55
C ARG A 35 7.59 5.59 11.30
N ARG A 36 7.61 6.46 12.32
CA ARG A 36 8.80 6.71 13.13
C ARG A 36 9.32 5.43 13.79
N SER A 37 8.45 4.60 14.33
CA SER A 37 8.85 3.30 14.91
C SER A 37 9.44 2.34 13.87
N ILE A 38 8.86 2.28 12.67
CA ILE A 38 9.40 1.47 11.57
C ILE A 38 10.79 1.97 11.15
N VAL A 39 10.93 3.28 10.91
CA VAL A 39 12.22 3.89 10.53
C VAL A 39 13.26 3.62 11.61
N ALA A 40 12.96 3.88 12.88
CA ALA A 40 13.89 3.66 13.99
C ALA A 40 14.39 2.20 14.06
N GLN A 41 13.49 1.22 13.94
CA GLN A 41 13.88 -0.19 13.96
C GLN A 41 14.71 -0.58 12.73
N LEU A 42 14.32 -0.13 11.53
CA LEU A 42 15.06 -0.45 10.30
C LEU A 42 16.44 0.21 10.28
N SER A 43 16.56 1.45 10.72
CA SER A 43 17.85 2.14 10.84
C SER A 43 18.74 1.48 11.90
N SER A 44 18.17 0.96 12.99
CA SER A 44 18.93 0.20 13.99
C SER A 44 19.39 -1.17 13.47
N LEU A 45 18.54 -1.88 12.71
CA LEU A 45 18.86 -3.19 12.13
C LEU A 45 19.83 -3.08 10.94
N TYR A 46 19.76 -1.99 10.19
CA TYR A 46 20.56 -1.75 8.99
C TYR A 46 21.14 -0.31 9.00
N PRO A 47 22.15 -0.03 9.85
CA PRO A 47 22.73 1.29 10.00
C PRO A 47 23.19 1.88 8.66
N GLY A 48 22.74 3.09 8.34
CA GLY A 48 23.09 3.80 7.11
C GLY A 48 22.41 3.29 5.82
N VAL A 49 21.58 2.24 5.90
CA VAL A 49 20.93 1.64 4.72
C VAL A 49 19.49 2.13 4.53
N TYR A 50 18.70 2.10 5.60
CA TYR A 50 17.32 2.58 5.58
C TYR A 50 17.17 3.77 6.53
N THR A 51 16.73 4.89 5.98
CA THR A 51 16.57 6.18 6.64
C THR A 51 15.16 6.72 6.38
N ASP A 52 14.84 7.83 7.03
CA ASP A 52 13.59 8.55 6.78
C ASP A 52 13.47 9.08 5.33
N THR A 53 14.58 9.21 4.60
CA THR A 53 14.60 9.73 3.22
C THR A 53 14.29 8.67 2.16
N ASN A 54 14.47 7.37 2.45
CA ASN A 54 14.31 6.29 1.46
C ASN A 54 13.27 5.22 1.83
N ILE A 55 12.50 5.44 2.91
CA ILE A 55 11.36 4.59 3.30
C ILE A 55 10.03 5.27 2.94
N ALA A 56 9.28 4.66 2.01
CA ALA A 56 7.89 4.96 1.74
C ALA A 56 6.97 3.93 2.43
N PHE A 57 6.03 4.39 3.24
CA PHE A 57 5.07 3.55 3.98
C PHE A 57 3.65 4.01 3.69
N VAL A 58 2.85 3.13 3.08
CA VAL A 58 1.47 3.42 2.68
C VAL A 58 0.51 2.32 3.16
N GLY A 59 -0.74 2.70 3.34
CA GLY A 59 -1.85 1.77 3.57
C GLY A 59 -2.66 1.55 2.29
N THR A 60 -3.24 0.37 2.12
CA THR A 60 -4.21 0.08 1.04
C THR A 60 -5.53 0.83 1.19
N HIS A 61 -5.73 1.54 2.30
CA HIS A 61 -7.00 2.19 2.66
C HIS A 61 -8.17 1.22 2.76
N GLN A 62 -7.93 0.07 3.40
CA GLN A 62 -8.96 -0.91 3.74
C GLN A 62 -9.64 -0.54 5.07
N HIS A 63 -10.95 -0.76 5.17
CA HIS A 63 -11.77 -0.38 6.33
C HIS A 63 -12.13 -1.58 7.23
N ALA A 64 -11.81 -2.82 6.85
CA ALA A 64 -12.10 -4.03 7.63
C ALA A 64 -10.91 -4.51 8.51
N GLY A 65 -10.13 -3.57 9.05
CA GLY A 65 -8.96 -3.85 9.90
C GLY A 65 -9.12 -3.47 11.36
N VAL A 66 -8.05 -3.68 12.11
CA VAL A 66 -7.89 -3.23 13.50
C VAL A 66 -7.69 -1.71 13.58
N GLY A 67 -8.32 -1.06 14.55
CA GLY A 67 -8.13 0.34 14.91
C GLY A 67 -7.11 0.54 16.05
N GLY A 68 -7.06 1.76 16.59
CA GLY A 68 -6.28 2.07 17.80
C GLY A 68 -4.77 2.14 17.63
N TYR A 69 -4.25 2.29 16.42
CA TYR A 69 -2.80 2.37 16.17
C TYR A 69 -2.29 3.76 15.78
N LEU A 70 -3.19 4.72 15.59
CA LEU A 70 -2.85 6.08 15.20
C LEU A 70 -2.46 6.90 16.43
N GLU A 71 -1.44 7.74 16.30
CA GLU A 71 -0.92 8.58 17.39
C GLU A 71 -1.87 9.74 17.72
N ASN A 72 -2.56 10.28 16.72
CA ASN A 72 -3.48 11.41 16.89
C ASN A 72 -4.76 11.01 17.63
N LEU A 73 -5.30 11.92 18.46
CA LEU A 73 -6.49 11.69 19.28
C LEU A 73 -7.76 11.43 18.46
N LEU A 74 -8.00 12.23 17.41
CA LEU A 74 -9.29 12.20 16.70
C LEU A 74 -9.63 10.79 16.15
N PRO A 75 -8.72 10.07 15.48
CA PRO A 75 -8.98 8.70 15.02
C PRO A 75 -9.01 7.65 16.14
N GLN A 76 -8.46 7.95 17.33
CA GLN A 76 -8.54 7.04 18.48
C GLN A 76 -9.93 7.03 19.12
N LEU A 77 -10.74 8.10 18.96
CA LEU A 77 -12.06 8.19 19.60
C LEU A 77 -12.96 7.00 19.24
N THR A 78 -13.02 6.63 17.95
CA THR A 78 -13.81 5.47 17.48
C THR A 78 -13.17 4.13 17.81
N SER A 79 -11.88 4.13 18.18
CA SER A 79 -11.16 2.95 18.65
C SER A 79 -11.15 2.81 20.17
N LEU A 80 -11.80 3.73 20.90
CA LEU A 80 -11.78 3.84 22.36
C LEU A 80 -10.37 3.98 22.95
N GLY A 81 -9.48 4.65 22.21
CA GLY A 81 -8.09 4.93 22.62
C GLY A 81 -7.03 4.22 21.80
N TYR A 82 -5.80 4.30 22.29
CA TYR A 82 -4.63 3.66 21.70
C TYR A 82 -4.47 2.21 22.18
N VAL A 83 -4.37 1.29 21.23
CA VAL A 83 -4.18 -0.15 21.44
C VAL A 83 -2.75 -0.50 21.02
N LYS A 84 -1.85 -0.51 22.02
CA LYS A 84 -0.42 -0.74 21.80
C LYS A 84 -0.14 -2.05 21.05
N GLN A 85 -0.88 -3.12 21.35
CA GLN A 85 -0.73 -4.42 20.69
C GLN A 85 -0.97 -4.33 19.18
N THR A 86 -1.92 -3.49 18.74
CA THR A 86 -2.19 -3.28 17.32
C THR A 86 -1.02 -2.56 16.66
N ALA A 87 -0.57 -1.45 17.23
CA ALA A 87 0.55 -0.69 16.70
C ALA A 87 1.84 -1.54 16.64
N ASP A 88 2.16 -2.25 17.72
CA ASP A 88 3.31 -3.16 17.79
C ASP A 88 3.24 -4.24 16.71
N ALA A 89 2.06 -4.84 16.49
CA ALA A 89 1.87 -5.86 15.46
C ALA A 89 2.06 -5.32 14.03
N ILE A 90 1.57 -4.11 13.75
CA ILE A 90 1.75 -3.44 12.46
C ILE A 90 3.23 -3.11 12.23
N VAL A 91 3.91 -2.52 13.23
CA VAL A 91 5.34 -2.19 13.14
C VAL A 91 6.17 -3.46 12.96
N ALA A 92 6.01 -4.46 13.82
CA ALA A 92 6.76 -5.70 13.75
C ALA A 92 6.49 -6.48 12.45
N GLY A 93 5.24 -6.54 12.01
CA GLY A 93 4.87 -7.17 10.74
C GLY A 93 5.51 -6.49 9.53
N THR A 94 5.60 -5.17 9.58
CA THR A 94 6.23 -4.34 8.55
C THR A 94 7.73 -4.48 8.52
N VAL A 95 8.41 -4.37 9.67
CA VAL A 95 9.85 -4.58 9.78
C VAL A 95 10.23 -5.97 9.27
N ARG A 96 9.49 -7.02 9.67
CA ARG A 96 9.71 -8.39 9.16
C ARG A 96 9.53 -8.51 7.65
N ALA A 97 8.59 -7.76 7.05
CA ALA A 97 8.42 -7.76 5.60
C ALA A 97 9.64 -7.16 4.89
N VAL A 98 10.18 -6.06 5.42
CA VAL A 98 11.41 -5.43 4.90
C VAL A 98 12.62 -6.33 5.09
N GLN A 99 12.79 -6.97 6.26
CA GLN A 99 13.87 -7.94 6.48
C GLN A 99 13.84 -9.09 5.46
N ARG A 100 12.65 -9.63 5.17
CA ARG A 100 12.47 -10.66 4.13
C ARG A 100 12.79 -10.15 2.73
N ALA A 101 12.37 -8.94 2.38
CA ALA A 101 12.70 -8.34 1.09
C ALA A 101 14.21 -8.09 0.97
N HIS A 102 14.84 -7.58 2.04
CA HIS A 102 16.27 -7.31 2.09
C HIS A 102 17.09 -8.59 1.91
N GLY A 103 16.75 -9.66 2.63
CA GLY A 103 17.43 -10.96 2.51
C GLY A 103 17.19 -11.68 1.17
N ASN A 104 16.23 -11.22 0.36
CA ASN A 104 15.88 -11.78 -0.94
C ASN A 104 16.18 -10.82 -2.11
N LEU A 105 16.97 -9.77 -1.87
CA LEU A 105 17.39 -8.83 -2.91
C LEU A 105 18.24 -9.59 -3.93
N ALA A 106 17.93 -9.43 -5.23
CA ALA A 106 18.68 -10.08 -6.30
C ALA A 106 18.61 -9.21 -7.57
N PRO A 107 19.57 -9.38 -8.51
CA PRO A 107 19.52 -8.74 -9.81
C PRO A 107 18.21 -9.03 -10.55
N GLY A 108 17.80 -8.08 -11.38
CA GLY A 108 16.53 -8.16 -12.10
C GLY A 108 16.24 -6.92 -12.93
N LYS A 109 15.03 -6.86 -13.47
CA LYS A 109 14.55 -5.75 -14.30
C LYS A 109 13.26 -5.17 -13.73
N LEU A 110 13.14 -3.85 -13.82
CA LEU A 110 11.92 -3.12 -13.51
C LEU A 110 11.26 -2.67 -14.82
N SER A 111 9.97 -2.92 -14.97
CA SER A 111 9.17 -2.38 -16.07
C SER A 111 7.92 -1.68 -15.53
N VAL A 112 7.45 -0.67 -16.27
CA VAL A 112 6.22 0.06 -15.98
C VAL A 112 5.22 -0.18 -17.10
N GLY A 113 3.96 -0.37 -16.74
CA GLY A 113 2.86 -0.46 -17.69
C GLY A 113 1.62 0.23 -17.15
N ASN A 114 0.82 0.77 -18.06
CA ASN A 114 -0.43 1.45 -17.75
C ASN A 114 -1.57 0.76 -18.48
N THR A 115 -2.76 0.74 -17.87
CA THR A 115 -3.97 0.25 -18.52
C THR A 115 -5.20 0.97 -17.99
N THR A 116 -6.23 1.10 -18.81
CA THR A 116 -7.52 1.66 -18.39
C THR A 116 -8.39 0.58 -17.79
N ILE A 117 -8.88 0.80 -16.57
CA ILE A 117 -9.87 -0.04 -15.90
C ILE A 117 -11.17 0.75 -15.79
N LEU A 118 -12.19 0.27 -16.50
CA LEU A 118 -13.56 0.77 -16.38
C LEU A 118 -14.32 -0.02 -15.32
N ASP A 119 -15.42 0.55 -14.81
CA ASP A 119 -16.36 -0.08 -13.87
C ASP A 119 -15.77 -0.59 -12.54
N ALA A 120 -14.57 -0.10 -12.16
CA ALA A 120 -13.91 -0.46 -10.91
C ALA A 120 -14.00 0.63 -9.82
N ASN A 121 -14.44 1.85 -10.16
CA ASN A 121 -14.63 2.95 -9.23
C ASN A 121 -15.74 3.90 -9.69
N ILE A 122 -16.33 4.62 -8.73
CA ILE A 122 -17.28 5.71 -8.95
C ILE A 122 -16.83 6.94 -8.14
N ASN A 123 -17.17 8.14 -8.60
CA ASN A 123 -16.99 9.36 -7.82
C ASN A 123 -18.13 9.50 -6.82
N ARG A 124 -17.80 9.47 -5.52
CA ARG A 124 -18.77 9.63 -4.43
C ARG A 124 -19.13 11.10 -4.13
N SER A 125 -18.54 12.06 -4.85
CA SER A 125 -18.79 13.50 -4.66
C SER A 125 -18.77 14.25 -6.00
N PRO A 126 -19.65 13.89 -6.96
CA PRO A 126 -19.65 14.48 -8.30
C PRO A 126 -19.92 15.99 -8.28
N THR A 127 -20.75 16.47 -7.36
CA THR A 127 -21.04 17.91 -7.21
C THR A 127 -19.80 18.73 -6.85
N ALA A 128 -18.92 18.20 -5.99
CA ALA A 128 -17.66 18.83 -5.65
C ALA A 128 -16.69 18.82 -6.84
N TYR A 129 -16.63 17.72 -7.60
CA TYR A 129 -15.85 17.67 -8.83
C TYR A 129 -16.29 18.73 -9.84
N LEU A 130 -17.60 18.93 -10.02
CA LEU A 130 -18.15 19.95 -10.92
C LEU A 130 -17.77 21.39 -10.55
N ALA A 131 -17.38 21.64 -9.29
CA ALA A 131 -16.88 22.94 -8.84
C ALA A 131 -15.45 23.24 -9.30
N ASN A 132 -14.70 22.24 -9.79
CA ASN A 132 -13.40 22.47 -10.42
C ASN A 132 -13.56 23.30 -11.70
N PRO A 133 -12.58 24.17 -12.05
CA PRO A 133 -12.61 24.99 -13.25
C PRO A 133 -12.95 24.18 -14.50
N ALA A 134 -13.87 24.70 -15.33
CA ALA A 134 -14.32 23.99 -16.53
C ALA A 134 -13.16 23.62 -17.48
N LEU A 135 -12.18 24.51 -17.62
CA LEU A 135 -10.97 24.27 -18.44
C LEU A 135 -10.11 23.13 -17.89
N GLU A 136 -10.07 22.92 -16.57
CA GLU A 136 -9.35 21.80 -15.97
C GLU A 136 -10.10 20.50 -16.23
N ARG A 137 -11.41 20.46 -15.96
CA ARG A 137 -12.25 19.27 -16.18
C ARG A 137 -12.22 18.79 -17.62
N ALA A 138 -12.19 19.71 -18.59
CA ALA A 138 -12.10 19.39 -20.01
C ALA A 138 -10.82 18.63 -20.42
N ARG A 139 -9.79 18.59 -19.55
CA ARG A 139 -8.56 17.82 -19.78
C ARG A 139 -8.71 16.33 -19.50
N TYR A 140 -9.81 15.91 -18.86
CA TYR A 140 -10.03 14.53 -18.41
C TYR A 140 -11.31 13.97 -19.02
N GLN A 141 -11.26 12.71 -19.44
CA GLN A 141 -12.42 12.02 -20.01
C GLN A 141 -13.48 11.66 -18.95
N TYR A 142 -13.05 11.42 -17.71
CA TYR A 142 -13.90 10.97 -16.61
C TYR A 142 -13.67 11.82 -15.37
N ASP A 143 -14.63 11.80 -14.45
CA ASP A 143 -14.52 12.39 -13.12
C ASP A 143 -13.96 11.40 -12.07
N GLN A 144 -13.44 10.26 -12.52
CA GLN A 144 -12.55 9.38 -11.75
C GLN A 144 -11.31 9.08 -12.59
N ASP A 145 -10.18 8.87 -11.92
CA ASP A 145 -9.02 8.28 -12.56
C ASP A 145 -9.31 6.81 -12.90
N LYS A 146 -9.23 6.48 -14.20
CA LYS A 146 -9.43 5.12 -14.73
C LYS A 146 -8.13 4.41 -15.08
N GLU A 147 -6.99 5.09 -14.99
CA GLU A 147 -5.70 4.50 -15.30
C GLU A 147 -5.13 3.75 -14.09
N MET A 148 -4.74 2.49 -14.30
CA MET A 148 -3.93 1.73 -13.36
C MET A 148 -2.49 1.68 -13.88
N THR A 149 -1.55 2.06 -13.02
CA THR A 149 -0.12 1.90 -13.27
C THR A 149 0.39 0.67 -12.54
N VAL A 150 1.21 -0.15 -13.19
CA VAL A 150 1.82 -1.35 -12.60
C VAL A 150 3.33 -1.29 -12.78
N LEU A 151 4.05 -1.41 -11.68
CA LEU A 151 5.47 -1.73 -11.65
C LEU A 151 5.62 -3.25 -11.56
N ARG A 152 6.31 -3.83 -12.54
CA ARG A 152 6.62 -5.25 -12.60
C ARG A 152 8.10 -5.48 -12.35
N PHE A 153 8.38 -6.40 -11.43
CA PHE A 153 9.71 -6.81 -11.02
C PHE A 153 9.98 -8.19 -11.61
N ASP A 154 10.96 -8.30 -12.51
CA ASP A 154 11.37 -9.57 -13.12
C ASP A 154 12.77 -9.96 -12.63
N ASP A 155 13.05 -11.26 -12.56
CA ASP A 155 14.41 -11.78 -12.40
C ASP A 155 15.23 -11.66 -13.72
N GLU A 156 16.49 -12.06 -13.69
CA GLU A 156 17.37 -12.03 -14.87
C GLU A 156 16.88 -12.94 -16.02
N ASN A 157 16.09 -13.96 -15.70
CA ASN A 157 15.51 -14.89 -16.67
C ASN A 157 14.16 -14.40 -17.23
N GLY A 158 13.66 -13.25 -16.78
CA GLY A 158 12.37 -12.68 -17.20
C GLY A 158 11.15 -13.23 -16.45
N ASN A 159 11.34 -13.99 -15.37
CA ASN A 159 10.24 -14.47 -14.54
C ASN A 159 9.77 -13.37 -13.57
N ALA A 160 8.46 -13.21 -13.44
CA ALA A 160 7.89 -12.23 -12.52
C ALA A 160 8.15 -12.60 -11.05
N ARG A 161 8.81 -11.70 -10.32
CA ARG A 161 9.04 -11.78 -8.87
C ARG A 161 8.01 -11.01 -8.06
N GLY A 162 7.39 -9.99 -8.65
CA GLY A 162 6.42 -9.16 -7.97
C GLY A 162 5.74 -8.14 -8.88
N LEU A 163 4.59 -7.65 -8.41
CA LEU A 163 3.81 -6.59 -9.04
C LEU A 163 3.41 -5.58 -7.96
N LEU A 164 3.56 -4.30 -8.26
CA LEU A 164 3.09 -3.19 -7.45
C LEU A 164 2.19 -2.32 -8.31
N SER A 165 0.90 -2.29 -8.00
CA SER A 165 -0.11 -1.59 -8.80
C SER A 165 -0.72 -0.42 -8.04
N PHE A 166 -0.94 0.67 -8.76
CA PHE A 166 -1.53 1.92 -8.29
C PHE A 166 -2.83 2.15 -9.05
N PHE A 167 -3.95 2.14 -8.33
CA PHE A 167 -5.27 2.41 -8.88
C PHE A 167 -6.16 3.03 -7.79
N PRO A 168 -6.81 4.18 -8.03
CA PRO A 168 -7.56 4.88 -7.01
C PRO A 168 -8.96 4.28 -6.85
N VAL A 169 -9.15 3.52 -5.78
CA VAL A 169 -10.45 3.04 -5.31
C VAL A 169 -10.39 2.89 -3.78
N HIS A 170 -11.48 3.21 -3.10
CA HIS A 170 -11.55 3.05 -1.65
C HIS A 170 -11.69 1.57 -1.29
N GLY A 171 -10.93 1.10 -0.31
CA GLY A 171 -11.03 -0.26 0.25
C GLY A 171 -12.24 -0.39 1.18
N THR A 172 -13.45 -0.23 0.63
CA THR A 172 -14.71 -0.21 1.41
C THR A 172 -15.76 -1.20 0.89
N SER A 173 -15.35 -2.24 0.15
CA SER A 173 -16.31 -3.24 -0.36
C SER A 173 -16.80 -4.22 0.69
N LEU A 174 -16.05 -4.41 1.79
CA LEU A 174 -16.61 -5.10 2.95
C LEU A 174 -17.34 -4.07 3.81
N TYR A 175 -18.62 -4.33 4.03
CA TYR A 175 -19.50 -3.44 4.78
C TYR A 175 -19.35 -3.65 6.30
N GLU A 176 -19.73 -2.64 7.08
CA GLU A 176 -19.47 -2.52 8.53
C GLU A 176 -20.09 -3.62 9.43
N VAL A 177 -20.90 -4.55 8.92
CA VAL A 177 -21.51 -5.65 9.72
C VAL A 177 -20.58 -6.88 9.85
N LEU A 178 -19.28 -6.74 9.56
CA LEU A 178 -18.34 -7.85 9.63
C LEU A 178 -17.55 -7.86 10.95
N GLU A 179 -17.85 -8.82 11.82
CA GLU A 179 -17.09 -9.11 13.05
C GLU A 179 -15.71 -9.76 12.78
N ARG A 180 -15.23 -9.77 11.53
CA ARG A 180 -14.00 -10.48 11.12
C ARG A 180 -13.07 -9.57 10.35
N PHE A 181 -11.83 -9.44 10.84
CA PHE A 181 -10.76 -8.75 10.12
C PHE A 181 -10.43 -9.43 8.80
N ARG A 182 -10.46 -8.65 7.71
CA ARG A 182 -10.13 -9.10 6.36
C ARG A 182 -9.54 -7.94 5.58
N THR A 183 -8.76 -8.29 4.58
CA THR A 183 -8.24 -7.36 3.58
C THR A 183 -9.32 -7.09 2.53
N ASP A 184 -9.71 -5.83 2.36
CA ASP A 184 -10.69 -5.39 1.34
C ASP A 184 -10.08 -5.37 -0.06
N LEU A 185 -10.93 -5.55 -1.09
CA LEU A 185 -10.74 -5.44 -2.57
C LEU A 185 -9.44 -5.98 -3.22
N TRP A 186 -8.30 -5.74 -2.62
CA TRP A 186 -6.96 -5.93 -3.15
C TRP A 186 -6.39 -7.36 -3.16
N PRO A 187 -6.92 -8.36 -2.42
CA PRO A 187 -6.47 -9.75 -2.58
C PRO A 187 -7.48 -10.67 -3.26
N THR A 188 -8.65 -10.21 -3.70
CA THR A 188 -9.74 -11.13 -4.10
C THR A 188 -9.73 -11.61 -5.55
N LYS A 189 -8.77 -11.22 -6.41
CA LYS A 189 -8.61 -11.88 -7.73
C LYS A 189 -7.75 -13.16 -7.63
N ALA A 190 -8.28 -14.16 -6.91
CA ALA A 190 -7.95 -15.55 -7.20
C ALA A 190 -8.90 -16.04 -8.30
N SER A 191 -8.35 -16.36 -9.47
CA SER A 191 -9.05 -16.99 -10.58
C SER A 191 -9.93 -18.15 -10.08
N ARG A 192 -11.25 -17.97 -10.17
CA ARG A 192 -12.17 -19.09 -10.34
C ARG A 192 -12.71 -19.03 -11.75
N ARG A 193 -12.03 -19.72 -12.67
CA ARG A 193 -12.70 -20.30 -13.82
C ARG A 193 -13.76 -21.25 -13.27
N THR A 194 -15.01 -21.01 -13.61
CA THR A 194 -16.03 -22.05 -13.62
C THR A 194 -16.76 -21.86 -14.93
N THR A 195 -16.39 -22.70 -15.89
CA THR A 195 -17.13 -22.98 -17.11
C THR A 195 -18.55 -23.43 -16.76
N LEU A 196 -19.53 -22.82 -17.41
CA LEU A 196 -20.52 -23.53 -18.21
C LEU A 196 -20.51 -22.90 -19.60
#